data_AF-A0A5B7WWL6-F1
#
_entry.id   AF-A0A5B7WWL6-F1
#
_cell.length_a   1.000
_cell.length_b   1.000
_cell.length_c   1.000
_cell.angle_alpha   90.00
_cell.angle_beta   90.00
_cell.angle_gamma   90.00
#
_symmetry.space_group_name_H-M   'P 1'
#
loop_
_entity.id
_entity.type
_entity.pdbx_description
1 polymer ?
#
loop_
_entity_poly.entity_id
_entity_poly.type
_entity_poly.pdbx_seq_one_letter_code
_entity_poly.pdbx_strand_id
1 'polypeptide(L)'
;MEILVSNNSPKKQPWSQSIKAPLVFSLVLGIVAAFVGMISVTGGSENDLRIDVGLICFGIAFIASLLVISVLTMASKENDPTLGKGSGVNRASDRPHEKD
;
A
#
# COMPACT_ATOMS: atom_id res chain seq x y z
N MET A 1 17.76 20.33 -42.89
CA MET A 1 17.80 20.58 -41.44
C MET A 1 16.88 19.56 -40.79
N GLU A 2 17.41 18.43 -40.35
CA GLU A 2 16.61 17.37 -39.74
C GLU A 2 16.10 17.82 -38.37
N ILE A 3 14.78 17.79 -38.20
CA ILE A 3 14.14 18.05 -36.92
C ILE A 3 14.21 16.74 -36.13
N LEU A 4 15.05 16.72 -35.10
CA LEU A 4 15.16 15.59 -34.17
C LEU A 4 13.85 15.46 -33.39
N VAL A 5 12.97 14.57 -33.86
CA VAL A 5 11.83 14.08 -33.10
C VAL A 5 12.36 13.32 -31.88
N SER A 6 12.43 14.02 -30.74
CA SER A 6 12.74 13.43 -29.44
C SER A 6 11.61 12.47 -29.06
N ASN A 7 11.82 11.17 -29.29
CA ASN A 7 10.90 10.10 -28.91
C ASN A 7 10.92 9.91 -27.39
N ASN A 8 10.19 10.76 -26.68
CA ASN A 8 9.98 10.65 -25.23
C ASN A 8 8.92 9.59 -24.94
N SER A 9 9.27 8.32 -25.16
CA SER A 9 8.45 7.21 -24.66
C SER A 9 8.54 7.18 -23.13
N PRO A 10 7.42 7.20 -22.37
CA PRO A 10 7.48 7.12 -20.90
C PRO A 10 8.10 5.77 -20.53
N LYS A 11 9.34 5.80 -20.00
CA LYS A 11 10.00 4.60 -19.48
C LYS A 11 9.11 4.04 -18.36
N LYS A 12 8.49 2.88 -18.58
CA LYS A 12 7.75 2.16 -17.54
C LYS A 12 8.69 1.94 -16.36
N GLN A 13 8.43 2.63 -15.25
CA GLN A 13 9.25 2.51 -14.06
C GLN A 13 9.23 1.04 -13.60
N PRO A 14 10.38 0.46 -13.22
CA PRO A 14 10.42 -0.92 -12.74
C PRO A 14 9.49 -1.07 -11.54
N TRP A 15 8.66 -2.12 -11.52
CA TRP A 15 7.72 -2.42 -10.43
C TRP A 15 8.40 -2.41 -9.04
N SER A 16 9.67 -2.81 -8.98
CA SER A 16 10.50 -2.76 -7.79
C SER A 16 10.73 -1.34 -7.23
N GLN A 17 10.63 -0.28 -8.04
CA GLN A 17 10.77 1.10 -7.57
C GLN A 17 9.52 1.58 -6.82
N SER A 18 8.33 1.12 -7.22
CA SER A 18 7.08 1.47 -6.55
C SER A 18 6.95 0.86 -5.15
N ILE A 19 7.58 -0.30 -4.91
CA ILE A 19 7.51 -1.01 -3.61
C ILE A 19 8.61 -0.56 -2.66
N LYS A 20 9.75 -0.06 -3.19
CA LYS A 20 10.87 0.42 -2.38
C LYS A 20 10.48 1.56 -1.44
N ALA A 21 9.67 2.50 -1.90
CA ALA A 21 9.26 3.65 -1.09
C ALA A 21 8.43 3.23 0.15
N PRO A 22 7.32 2.47 0.01
CA PRO A 22 6.60 1.89 1.15
C PRO A 22 7.50 1.08 2.09
N LEU A 23 8.36 0.24 1.52
CA LEU A 23 9.19 -0.68 2.30
C LEU A 23 10.21 0.05 3.17
N VAL A 24 10.93 1.03 2.61
CA VAL A 24 11.94 1.80 3.34
C VAL A 24 11.27 2.69 4.39
N PHE A 25 10.13 3.30 4.07
CA PHE A 25 9.38 4.11 5.03
C PHE A 25 8.95 3.28 6.25
N SER A 26 8.32 2.12 6.02
CA SER A 26 7.90 1.25 7.12
C SER A 26 9.09 0.74 7.92
N LEU A 27 10.23 0.45 7.28
CA LEU A 27 11.45 0.01 7.97
C LEU A 27 11.95 1.07 8.96
N VAL A 28 12.06 2.32 8.52
CA VAL A 28 12.49 3.44 9.37
C VAL A 28 11.53 3.63 10.54
N LEU A 29 10.21 3.60 10.26
CA LEU A 29 9.20 3.72 11.31
C LEU A 29 9.29 2.58 12.32
N GLY A 30 9.50 1.35 11.87
CA GLY A 30 9.71 0.19 12.71
C GLY A 30 10.92 0.39 13.64
N ILE A 31 12.05 0.87 13.11
CA ILE A 31 13.25 1.14 13.92
C ILE A 31 12.94 2.16 15.02
N VAL A 32 12.27 3.26 14.67
CA VAL A 32 11.87 4.29 15.66
C VAL A 32 10.96 3.68 16.73
N ALA A 33 9.96 2.89 16.34
CA ALA A 33 9.07 2.22 17.28
C ALA A 33 9.80 1.21 18.18
N ALA A 34 10.83 0.53 17.67
CA ALA A 34 11.67 -0.37 18.44
C ALA A 34 12.41 0.39 19.56
N PHE A 35 13.04 1.51 19.23
CA PHE A 35 13.74 2.36 20.20
C PHE A 35 12.77 2.95 21.23
N VAL A 36 11.66 3.51 20.78
CA VAL A 36 10.62 4.07 21.67
C VAL A 36 10.05 2.98 22.58
N GLY A 37 9.74 1.80 22.03
CA GLY A 37 9.22 0.66 22.79
C GLY A 37 10.22 0.14 23.81
N MET A 38 11.49 0.02 23.42
CA MET A 38 12.58 -0.40 24.31
C MET A 38 12.74 0.59 25.47
N ILE A 39 12.83 1.89 25.19
CA ILE A 39 12.93 2.92 26.25
C ILE A 39 11.68 2.88 27.15
N SER A 40 10.48 2.83 26.57
CA SER A 40 9.22 2.85 27.32
C SER A 40 9.06 1.66 28.25
N VAL A 41 9.50 0.47 27.82
CA VAL A 41 9.42 -0.77 28.62
C VAL A 41 10.51 -0.85 29.67
N THR A 42 11.68 -0.26 29.42
CA THR A 42 12.79 -0.27 30.39
C THR A 42 12.53 0.63 31.60
N GLY A 43 11.59 1.57 31.53
CA GLY A 43 11.02 2.28 32.69
C GLY A 43 11.99 3.09 33.57
N GLY A 44 13.30 3.12 33.26
CA GLY A 44 14.27 4.02 33.88
C GLY A 44 15.34 3.44 34.81
N SER A 45 15.86 2.21 34.64
CA SER A 45 17.23 1.75 35.04
C SER A 45 17.37 0.41 35.81
N GLU A 46 16.30 -0.31 36.16
CA GLU A 46 16.45 -1.56 36.98
C GLU A 46 16.06 -2.87 36.30
N ASN A 47 15.58 -2.83 35.06
CA ASN A 47 15.20 -4.03 34.32
C ASN A 47 16.18 -4.33 33.19
N ASP A 48 16.42 -5.62 32.96
CA ASP A 48 17.27 -6.11 31.88
C ASP A 48 16.80 -5.58 30.52
N LEU A 49 17.73 -5.34 29.60
CA LEU A 49 17.42 -4.78 28.30
C LEU A 49 16.61 -5.80 27.49
N ARG A 50 15.28 -5.66 27.50
CA ARG A 50 14.36 -6.57 26.81
C ARG A 50 14.34 -6.31 25.31
N ILE A 51 15.41 -6.75 24.63
CA ILE A 51 15.54 -6.69 23.17
C ILE A 51 14.37 -7.38 22.47
N ASP A 52 13.84 -8.45 23.07
CA ASP A 52 12.65 -9.15 22.61
C ASP A 52 11.44 -8.20 22.43
N VAL A 53 11.19 -7.33 23.43
CA VAL A 53 10.08 -6.39 23.36
C VAL A 53 10.31 -5.29 22.32
N GLY A 54 11.55 -4.82 22.18
CA GLY A 54 11.93 -3.90 21.10
C GLY A 54 11.68 -4.51 19.71
N LEU A 55 11.99 -5.80 19.52
CA LEU A 55 11.78 -6.52 18.26
C LEU A 55 10.28 -6.76 17.98
N ILE A 56 9.49 -7.05 19.01
CA ILE A 56 8.03 -7.15 18.90
C ILE A 56 7.44 -5.79 18.50
N CYS A 57 7.82 -4.70 19.17
CA CYS A 57 7.37 -3.35 18.83
C CYS A 57 7.77 -2.96 17.41
N PHE A 58 9.00 -3.27 17.00
CA PHE A 58 9.47 -3.11 15.62
C PHE A 58 8.54 -3.83 14.63
N GLY A 59 8.30 -5.12 14.85
CA GLY A 59 7.50 -5.96 13.95
C GLY A 59 6.07 -5.47 13.82
N ILE A 60 5.42 -5.13 14.94
CA ILE A 60 4.05 -4.63 14.95
C ILE A 60 3.95 -3.30 14.19
N ALA A 61 4.84 -2.34 14.49
CA ALA A 61 4.81 -1.04 13.83
C ALA A 61 5.12 -1.14 12.34
N PHE A 62 6.08 -2.00 11.96
CA PHE A 62 6.44 -2.25 10.57
C PHE A 62 5.25 -2.80 9.77
N ILE A 63 4.58 -3.84 10.29
CA ILE A 63 3.43 -4.46 9.63
C ILE A 63 2.26 -3.48 9.58
N ALA A 64 1.94 -2.79 10.68
CA ALA A 64 0.86 -1.81 10.71
C ALA A 64 1.07 -0.69 9.67
N SER A 65 2.31 -0.21 9.53
CA SER A 65 2.67 0.79 8.52
C SER A 65 2.44 0.27 7.10
N LEU A 66 2.89 -0.94 6.79
CA LEU A 66 2.67 -1.56 5.48
C LEU A 66 1.18 -1.72 5.18
N LEU A 67 0.37 -2.11 6.18
CA LEU A 67 -1.08 -2.22 6.01
C LEU A 67 -1.72 -0.88 5.69
N VAL A 68 -1.36 0.18 6.44
CA VAL A 68 -1.88 1.53 6.18
C VAL A 68 -1.49 2.00 4.78
N ILE A 69 -0.23 1.86 4.39
CA ILE A 69 0.23 2.27 3.06
C ILE A 69 -0.45 1.45 1.97
N SER A 70 -0.64 0.15 2.19
CA SER A 70 -1.35 -0.73 1.26
C SER A 70 -2.79 -0.28 1.06
N VAL A 71 -3.50 0.02 2.15
CA VAL A 71 -4.89 0.52 2.10
C VAL A 71 -4.94 1.88 1.41
N LEU A 72 -4.04 2.80 1.73
CA LEU A 72 -3.98 4.12 1.08
C LEU A 72 -3.65 4.00 -0.42
N THR A 73 -2.75 3.09 -0.79
CA THR A 73 -2.40 2.83 -2.20
C THR A 73 -3.60 2.28 -2.96
N MET A 74 -4.39 1.39 -2.34
CA MET A 74 -5.63 0.88 -2.93
C MET A 74 -6.69 1.98 -3.05
N ALA A 75 -6.85 2.81 -2.02
CA ALA A 75 -7.80 3.92 -2.01
C ALA A 75 -7.44 5.02 -3.03
N SER A 76 -6.15 5.25 -3.25
CA SER A 76 -5.64 6.26 -4.19
C SER A 76 -5.57 5.75 -5.64
N LYS A 77 -5.79 4.45 -5.86
CA LYS A 77 -5.77 3.87 -7.19
C LYS A 77 -7.06 4.25 -7.90
N GLU A 78 -6.96 5.17 -8.85
CA GLU A 78 -8.03 5.54 -9.77
C GLU A 78 -8.68 4.26 -10.33
N ASN A 79 -10.00 4.15 -10.18
CA ASN A 79 -10.75 3.05 -10.76
C ASN A 79 -10.76 3.21 -12.28
N ASP A 80 -10.68 2.11 -13.04
CA ASP A 80 -10.76 2.18 -14.50
C ASP A 80 -12.09 2.87 -14.88
N PRO A 81 -12.09 3.92 -15.73
CA PRO A 81 -13.31 4.63 -16.09
C PRO A 81 -14.35 3.73 -16.76
N THR A 82 -13.94 2.56 -17.26
CA THR A 82 -14.83 1.54 -17.81
C THR A 82 -15.50 0.65 -16.77
N LEU A 83 -14.98 0.54 -15.55
CA LEU A 83 -15.57 -0.23 -14.45
C LEU A 83 -16.73 0.50 -13.75
N GLY A 84 -16.84 1.82 -13.94
CA GLY A 84 -18.01 2.62 -13.52
C GLY A 84 -19.16 2.63 -14.53
N LYS A 85 -18.92 2.18 -15.77
CA LYS A 85 -20.02 1.80 -16.67
C LYS A 85 -20.56 0.50 -16.13
N GLY A 86 -21.69 0.59 -15.43
CA GLY A 86 -22.40 -0.58 -14.90
C GLY A 86 -22.37 -1.71 -15.93
N SER A 87 -22.13 -2.94 -15.45
CA SER A 87 -21.84 -4.15 -16.22
C SER A 87 -22.67 -4.36 -17.49
N GLY A 88 -23.79 -3.66 -17.68
CA GLY A 88 -24.53 -3.65 -18.94
C GLY A 88 -24.99 -5.05 -19.31
N VAL A 89 -25.00 -5.97 -18.34
CA VAL A 89 -25.66 -7.25 -18.45
C VAL A 89 -27.13 -6.89 -18.55
N ASN A 90 -27.59 -6.92 -19.81
CA ASN A 90 -28.97 -6.82 -20.23
C ASN A 90 -29.90 -7.34 -19.13
N ARG A 91 -30.58 -6.42 -18.43
CA ARG A 91 -31.81 -6.74 -17.69
C ARG A 91 -32.95 -7.01 -18.69
N ALA A 92 -32.71 -7.89 -19.66
CA ALA A 92 -33.75 -8.48 -20.48
C ALA A 92 -34.49 -9.50 -19.61
N SER A 93 -35.26 -9.01 -18.65
CA SER A 93 -36.32 -9.77 -17.98
C SER A 93 -37.69 -9.14 -18.20
N ASP A 94 -37.79 -8.21 -19.13
CA ASP A 94 -39.07 -7.61 -19.54
C ASP A 94 -39.51 -8.24 -20.86
N ARG A 95 -40.05 -9.46 -20.77
CA ARG A 95 -40.97 -10.13 -21.71
C ARG A 95 -41.12 -11.62 -21.34
N PRO A 96 -41.90 -11.96 -20.30
CA PRO A 96 -42.62 -13.22 -20.37
C PRO A 96 -43.58 -13.12 -21.56
N HIS A 97 -43.34 -13.96 -22.57
CA HIS A 97 -44.25 -14.20 -23.68
C HIS A 97 -45.69 -14.34 -23.15
N GLU A 98 -46.54 -13.37 -23.49
CA GLU A 98 -47.99 -13.56 -23.52
C GLU A 98 -48.26 -14.54 -24.66
N LYS A 99 -48.66 -15.77 -24.29
CA LYS A 99 -49.12 -16.77 -25.25
C LYS A 99 -50.59 -16.50 -25.53
N ASP A 100 -50.90 -16.51 -26.83
CA ASP A 100 -52.24 -16.64 -27.42
C ASP A 100 -53.12 -17.68 -26.71
#